data_AF-A0A354SBC6-F1
#
_entry.id   AF-A0A354SBC6-F1
#
_cell.length_a   1.000
_cell.length_b   1.000
_cell.length_c   1.000
_cell.angle_alpha   90.00
_cell.angle_beta   90.00
_cell.angle_gamma   90.00
#
_symmetry.space_group_name_H-M   'P 1'
#
loop_
_entity.id
_entity.type
_entity.pdbx_description
1 polymer ?
#
loop_
_entity_poly.entity_id
_entity_poly.type
_entity_poly.pdbx_seq_one_letter_code
_entity_poly.pdbx_strand_id
1 'polypeptide(L)'
;MLNGDRSSADAIYSQTLHRARIFERASRRQAAAGEALSALIFAWGADISLMQTSLFERVVLGRKALIRQYFAEAQTLLSAFDPTLPDTIGDESVADLQLRVREQLFRALPRDLAMDVTARLPDITYLASVGAPTREEMRNGARARLQGVSSAQFCTRRRRDADDLMLQALVAHERAEDQSAAGLSYQSDVLSLEAYLVESAEVVGDHGLWTVELRWELGTCAMSELRGLPEDFYAAVVTVREALARGLGEPDGTRFLTVLPALGS
;
A
#
# COMPACT_ATOMS: atom_id res chain seq x y z
N MET A 1 -13.89 3.59 32.53
CA MET A 1 -13.75 4.12 31.16
C MET A 1 -12.45 3.62 30.52
N LEU A 2 -12.30 2.30 30.30
CA LEU A 2 -11.06 1.71 29.73
C LEU A 2 -11.33 0.67 28.61
N ASN A 3 -12.57 0.52 28.16
CA ASN A 3 -12.93 -0.51 27.17
C ASN A 3 -12.84 -0.04 25.70
N GLY A 4 -12.68 1.26 25.43
CA GLY A 4 -12.56 1.79 24.06
C GLY A 4 -11.13 1.73 23.49
N ASP A 5 -10.10 1.84 24.34
CA ASP A 5 -8.70 2.01 23.90
C ASP A 5 -8.03 0.69 23.49
N ARG A 6 -8.40 -0.43 24.12
CA ARG A 6 -7.85 -1.76 23.79
C ARG A 6 -8.34 -2.27 22.43
N SER A 7 -9.61 -2.04 22.09
CA SER A 7 -10.16 -2.44 20.79
C SER A 7 -9.49 -1.71 19.63
N SER A 8 -9.07 -0.46 19.85
CA SER A 8 -8.32 0.34 18.87
C SER A 8 -6.87 -0.15 18.74
N ALA A 9 -6.21 -0.43 19.87
CA ALA A 9 -4.85 -0.95 19.92
C ALA A 9 -4.72 -2.31 19.22
N ASP A 10 -5.62 -3.25 19.54
CA ASP A 10 -5.63 -4.59 18.93
C ASP A 10 -5.92 -4.51 17.43
N ALA A 11 -6.74 -3.54 16.99
CA ALA A 11 -7.01 -3.31 15.57
C ALA A 11 -5.76 -2.81 14.83
N ILE A 12 -5.00 -1.85 15.38
CA ILE A 12 -3.75 -1.34 14.79
C ILE A 12 -2.72 -2.47 14.66
N TYR A 13 -2.55 -3.26 15.72
CA TYR A 13 -1.66 -4.42 15.71
C TYR A 13 -2.05 -5.42 14.62
N SER A 14 -3.32 -5.86 14.61
CA SER A 14 -3.82 -6.86 13.66
C SER A 14 -3.72 -6.38 12.22
N GLN A 15 -4.03 -5.11 11.97
CA GLN A 15 -3.94 -4.50 10.65
C GLN A 15 -2.49 -4.45 10.15
N THR A 16 -1.56 -4.03 11.00
CA THR A 16 -0.14 -3.91 10.62
C THR A 16 0.46 -5.30 10.32
N LEU A 17 0.14 -6.31 11.14
CA LEU A 17 0.55 -7.68 10.89
C LEU A 17 -0.08 -8.25 9.60
N HIS A 18 -1.35 -7.93 9.34
CA HIS A 18 -2.02 -8.34 8.12
C HIS A 18 -1.38 -7.72 6.87
N ARG A 19 -1.03 -6.43 6.91
CA ARG A 19 -0.28 -5.74 5.83
C ARG A 19 1.05 -6.43 5.52
N ALA A 20 1.81 -6.79 6.56
CA ALA A 20 3.08 -7.52 6.38
C ALA A 20 2.90 -8.81 5.56
N ARG A 21 1.83 -9.56 5.84
CA ARG A 21 1.50 -10.81 5.12
C ARG A 21 0.97 -10.60 3.71
N ILE A 22 0.27 -9.50 3.45
CA ILE A 22 -0.14 -9.13 2.09
C ILE A 22 1.11 -8.85 1.26
N PHE A 23 1.99 -7.98 1.77
CA PHE A 23 3.20 -7.60 1.07
C PHE A 23 4.18 -8.75 0.87
N GLU A 24 4.35 -9.65 1.84
CA GLU A 24 5.18 -10.84 1.63
C GLU A 24 4.65 -11.71 0.48
N ARG A 25 3.33 -11.95 0.43
CA ARG A 25 2.71 -12.72 -0.65
C ARG A 25 2.84 -12.02 -2.00
N ALA A 26 2.64 -10.70 -2.04
CA ALA A 26 2.82 -9.91 -3.25
C ALA A 26 4.27 -9.94 -3.73
N SER A 27 5.25 -9.81 -2.84
CA SER A 27 6.67 -9.88 -3.18
C SER A 27 7.03 -11.23 -3.82
N ARG A 28 6.58 -12.34 -3.23
CA ARG A 28 6.78 -13.69 -3.81
C ARG A 28 6.15 -13.82 -5.20
N ARG A 29 4.94 -13.29 -5.39
CA ARG A 29 4.25 -13.31 -6.69
C ARG A 29 5.01 -12.51 -7.74
N GLN A 30 5.50 -11.31 -7.40
CA GLN A 30 6.26 -10.47 -8.32
C GLN A 30 7.64 -11.06 -8.64
N ALA A 31 8.31 -11.64 -7.64
CA ALA A 31 9.56 -12.36 -7.85
C ALA A 31 9.41 -13.53 -8.82
N ALA A 32 8.33 -14.31 -8.68
CA ALA A 32 8.01 -15.40 -9.61
C ALA A 32 7.67 -14.91 -11.03
N ALA A 33 7.19 -13.67 -11.18
CA ALA A 33 6.93 -13.03 -12.46
C ALA A 33 8.19 -12.36 -13.07
N GLY A 34 9.33 -12.32 -12.35
CA GLY A 34 10.54 -11.61 -12.77
C GLY A 34 10.47 -10.09 -12.59
N GLU A 35 9.44 -9.58 -11.91
CA GLU A 35 9.21 -8.14 -11.69
C GLU A 35 10.05 -7.65 -10.51
N ALA A 36 11.35 -7.43 -10.76
CA ALA A 36 12.36 -7.17 -9.73
C ALA A 36 12.04 -5.96 -8.83
N LEU A 37 11.67 -4.82 -9.43
CA LEU A 37 11.37 -3.59 -8.68
C LEU A 37 10.13 -3.77 -7.78
N SER A 38 9.06 -4.35 -8.32
CA SER A 38 7.83 -4.60 -7.56
C SER A 38 8.06 -5.62 -6.43
N ALA A 39 8.83 -6.69 -6.70
CA ALA A 39 9.22 -7.66 -5.68
C ALA A 39 9.97 -7.00 -4.52
N LEU A 40 10.92 -6.12 -4.82
CA LEU A 40 11.69 -5.36 -3.85
C LEU A 40 10.81 -4.40 -3.02
N ILE A 41 9.94 -3.62 -3.69
CA ILE A 41 9.03 -2.68 -3.01
C ILE A 41 8.14 -3.43 -2.00
N PHE A 42 7.56 -4.56 -2.40
CA PHE A 42 6.74 -5.36 -1.50
C PHE A 42 7.56 -6.00 -0.37
N ALA A 43 8.81 -6.41 -0.63
CA ALA A 43 9.70 -6.91 0.43
C ALA A 43 10.00 -5.82 1.49
N TRP A 44 10.24 -4.58 1.07
CA TRP A 44 10.36 -3.43 1.99
C TRP A 44 9.08 -3.19 2.78
N GLY A 45 7.93 -3.19 2.11
CA GLY A 45 6.63 -3.03 2.77
C GLY A 45 6.39 -4.10 3.84
N ALA A 46 6.74 -5.35 3.55
CA ALA A 46 6.60 -6.47 4.49
C ALA A 46 7.48 -6.28 5.73
N ASP A 47 8.77 -5.98 5.53
CA ASP A 47 9.73 -5.77 6.62
C ASP A 47 9.33 -4.58 7.50
N ILE A 48 9.01 -3.42 6.90
CA ILE A 48 8.60 -2.21 7.63
C ILE A 48 7.33 -2.49 8.45
N SER A 49 6.33 -3.14 7.86
CA SER A 49 5.08 -3.48 8.57
C SER A 49 5.34 -4.43 9.74
N LEU A 50 6.24 -5.41 9.57
CA LEU A 50 6.59 -6.33 10.65
C LEU A 50 7.41 -5.66 11.77
N MET A 51 8.32 -4.75 11.40
CA MET A 51 9.05 -3.91 12.36
C MET A 51 8.11 -3.02 13.16
N GLN A 52 7.14 -2.38 12.50
CA GLN A 52 6.09 -1.61 13.15
C GLN A 52 5.24 -2.47 14.08
N THR A 53 4.92 -3.70 13.69
CA THR A 53 4.19 -4.65 14.54
C THR A 53 5.00 -4.98 15.80
N SER A 54 6.30 -5.22 15.66
CA SER A 54 7.20 -5.53 16.78
C SER A 54 7.41 -4.32 17.71
N LEU A 55 7.51 -3.11 17.14
CA LEU A 55 7.50 -1.85 17.89
C LEU A 55 6.22 -1.69 18.70
N PHE A 56 5.06 -2.00 18.10
CA PHE A 56 3.78 -1.92 18.79
C PHE A 56 3.73 -2.87 20.00
N GLU A 57 4.11 -4.13 19.84
CA GLU A 57 4.17 -5.10 20.94
C GLU A 57 5.06 -4.59 22.08
N ARG A 58 6.23 -4.07 21.75
CA ARG A 58 7.21 -3.62 22.75
C ARG A 58 6.76 -2.35 23.47
N VAL A 59 6.31 -1.34 22.73
CA VAL A 59 5.98 -0.03 23.27
C VAL A 59 4.60 -0.06 23.94
N VAL A 60 3.57 -0.51 23.22
CA VAL A 60 2.18 -0.44 23.68
C VAL A 60 1.85 -1.59 24.62
N LEU A 61 2.22 -2.83 24.31
CA LEU A 61 1.87 -3.98 25.16
C LEU A 61 2.89 -4.18 26.29
N GLY A 62 4.18 -4.17 25.97
CA GLY A 62 5.26 -4.43 26.92
C GLY A 62 5.49 -3.29 27.91
N ARG A 63 5.76 -2.08 27.41
CA ARG A 63 6.01 -0.90 28.25
C ARG A 63 4.74 -0.19 28.72
N LYS A 64 3.56 -0.54 28.17
CA LYS A 64 2.28 0.15 28.43
C LYS A 64 2.37 1.66 28.16
N ALA A 65 3.18 2.04 27.17
CA ALA A 65 3.35 3.40 26.74
C ALA A 65 2.12 3.93 25.98
N LEU A 66 2.02 5.25 25.90
CA LEU A 66 1.00 5.92 25.10
C LEU A 66 1.24 5.68 23.61
N ILE A 67 0.15 5.53 22.83
CA ILE A 67 0.21 5.32 21.37
C ILE A 67 1.04 6.38 20.62
N ARG A 68 1.08 7.61 21.13
CA ARG A 68 1.93 8.68 20.58
C ARG A 68 3.43 8.35 20.58
N GLN A 69 3.90 7.56 21.56
CA GLN A 69 5.30 7.13 21.63
C GLN A 69 5.59 6.07 20.57
N TYR A 70 4.63 5.17 20.32
CA TYR A 70 4.71 4.24 19.20
C TYR A 70 4.86 4.99 17.87
N PHE A 71 4.03 6.01 17.61
CA PHE A 71 4.15 6.80 16.38
C PHE A 71 5.48 7.54 16.26
N ALA A 72 6.03 8.07 17.36
CA ALA A 72 7.34 8.72 17.34
C ALA A 72 8.49 7.74 17.03
N GLU A 73 8.47 6.55 17.62
CA GLU A 73 9.46 5.49 17.33
C GLU A 73 9.29 4.95 15.89
N ALA A 74 8.05 4.76 15.42
CA ALA A 74 7.77 4.37 14.05
C ALA A 74 8.24 5.43 13.03
N GLN A 75 8.07 6.72 13.34
CA GLN A 75 8.59 7.81 12.51
C GLN A 75 10.12 7.79 12.45
N THR A 76 10.79 7.49 13.56
CA THR A 76 12.26 7.37 13.60
C THR A 76 12.74 6.23 12.70
N LEU A 77 12.06 5.08 12.74
CA LEU A 77 12.33 3.95 11.85
C LEU A 77 12.16 4.34 10.38
N LEU A 78 11.03 4.99 10.04
CA LEU A 78 10.74 5.41 8.66
C LEU A 78 11.72 6.47 8.15
N SER A 79 12.17 7.40 9.02
CA SER A 79 13.17 8.41 8.65
C SER A 79 14.57 7.83 8.45
N ALA A 80 14.83 6.61 8.94
CA ALA A 80 16.08 5.89 8.68
C ALA A 80 16.04 5.08 7.37
N PHE A 81 14.86 4.82 6.83
CA PHE A 81 14.69 4.18 5.53
C PHE A 81 15.13 5.15 4.44
N ASP A 82 16.23 4.82 3.76
CA ASP A 82 16.61 5.50 2.54
C ASP A 82 16.21 4.61 1.37
N PRO A 83 15.19 5.01 0.60
CA PRO A 83 14.83 4.30 -0.62
C PRO A 83 15.99 4.31 -1.63
N THR A 84 16.88 5.30 -1.59
CA THR A 84 17.98 5.41 -2.54
C THR A 84 19.04 4.36 -2.26
N LEU A 85 19.01 3.30 -3.06
CA LEU A 85 20.05 2.28 -3.01
C LEU A 85 21.37 2.82 -3.59
N PRO A 86 22.53 2.36 -3.07
CA PRO A 86 23.83 2.63 -3.67
C PRO A 86 23.86 2.23 -5.16
N ASP A 87 24.90 2.65 -5.89
CA ASP A 87 25.11 2.12 -7.25
C ASP A 87 25.09 0.59 -7.16
N THR A 88 24.12 -0.04 -7.81
CA THR A 88 24.07 -1.50 -7.92
C THR A 88 25.35 -1.93 -8.62
N ILE A 89 26.19 -2.69 -7.92
CA ILE A 89 27.48 -3.15 -8.44
C ILE A 89 27.26 -4.55 -9.02
N GLY A 90 27.24 -4.69 -10.35
CA GLY A 90 27.34 -6.00 -11.02
C GLY A 90 26.11 -6.92 -10.87
N ASP A 91 26.35 -8.22 -10.63
CA ASP A 91 25.39 -9.35 -10.60
C ASP A 91 24.58 -9.47 -9.28
N GLU A 92 24.26 -8.35 -8.64
CA GLU A 92 23.48 -8.35 -7.38
C GLU A 92 22.06 -8.87 -7.58
N SER A 93 21.54 -9.56 -6.57
CA SER A 93 20.15 -10.01 -6.51
C SER A 93 19.26 -9.04 -5.74
N VAL A 94 17.94 -9.17 -5.88
CA VAL A 94 16.97 -8.46 -5.04
C VAL A 94 17.16 -8.79 -3.56
N ALA A 95 17.59 -10.02 -3.23
CA ALA A 95 17.88 -10.41 -1.85
C ALA A 95 19.04 -9.60 -1.24
N ASP A 96 20.09 -9.33 -2.03
CA ASP A 96 21.26 -8.55 -1.56
C ASP A 96 20.86 -7.10 -1.22
N LEU A 97 20.02 -6.50 -2.06
CA LEU A 97 19.48 -5.17 -1.82
C LEU A 97 18.56 -5.13 -0.59
N GLN A 98 17.71 -6.14 -0.42
CA GLN A 98 16.86 -6.27 0.76
C GLN A 98 17.68 -6.39 2.05
N LEU A 99 18.78 -7.15 2.03
CA LEU A 99 19.68 -7.28 3.19
C LEU A 99 20.31 -5.94 3.59
N ARG A 100 20.74 -5.12 2.63
CA ARG A 100 21.27 -3.78 2.91
C ARG A 100 20.23 -2.89 3.58
N VAL A 101 18.99 -2.92 3.09
CA VAL A 101 17.89 -2.16 3.71
C VAL A 101 17.60 -2.67 5.12
N ARG A 102 17.60 -3.99 5.34
CA ARG A 102 17.47 -4.56 6.69
C ARG A 102 18.58 -4.04 7.61
N GLU A 103 19.83 -4.07 7.18
CA GLU A 103 20.97 -3.56 7.96
C GLU A 103 20.82 -2.06 8.29
N GLN A 104 20.36 -1.26 7.34
CA GLN A 104 20.10 0.17 7.55
C GLN A 104 19.01 0.39 8.60
N LEU A 105 17.86 -0.28 8.45
CA LEU A 105 16.74 -0.19 9.39
C LEU A 105 17.14 -0.66 10.78
N PHE A 106 17.94 -1.72 10.89
CA PHE A 106 18.42 -2.22 12.18
C PHE A 106 19.36 -1.25 12.91
N ARG A 107 20.16 -0.45 12.20
CA ARG A 107 20.99 0.59 12.83
C ARG A 107 20.15 1.68 13.50
N ALA A 108 18.91 1.87 13.08
CA ALA A 108 17.98 2.82 13.68
C ALA A 108 17.20 2.26 14.87
N LEU A 109 17.24 0.95 15.10
CA LEU A 109 16.53 0.28 16.19
C LEU A 109 17.45 0.07 17.41
N PRO A 110 16.91 0.12 18.64
CA PRO A 110 17.59 -0.40 19.82
C PRO A 110 18.03 -1.86 19.60
N ARG A 111 19.26 -2.21 20.01
CA ARG A 111 19.88 -3.52 19.72
C ARG A 111 19.02 -4.72 20.10
N ASP A 112 18.35 -4.64 21.24
CA ASP A 112 17.50 -5.72 21.73
C ASP A 112 16.22 -5.89 20.89
N LEU A 113 15.59 -4.78 20.47
CA LEU A 113 14.48 -4.82 19.51
C LEU A 113 14.94 -5.34 18.14
N ALA A 114 16.14 -4.96 17.68
CA ALA A 114 16.68 -5.45 16.42
C ALA A 114 16.83 -6.98 16.43
N MET A 115 17.27 -7.58 17.55
CA MET A 115 17.33 -9.05 17.70
C MET A 115 15.95 -9.70 17.64
N ASP A 116 14.96 -9.14 18.34
CA ASP A 116 13.58 -9.65 18.35
C ASP A 116 12.94 -9.61 16.95
N VAL A 117 13.14 -8.50 16.23
CA VAL A 117 12.66 -8.32 14.85
C VAL A 117 13.35 -9.30 13.91
N THR A 118 14.67 -9.46 14.01
CA THR A 118 15.46 -10.32 13.11
C THR A 118 14.93 -11.75 13.08
N ALA A 119 14.54 -12.29 14.24
CA ALA A 119 13.99 -13.65 14.35
C ALA A 119 12.62 -13.83 13.67
N ARG A 120 11.93 -12.73 13.33
CA ARG A 120 10.57 -12.74 12.77
C ARG A 120 10.53 -12.34 11.30
N LEU A 121 11.60 -11.75 10.77
CA LEU A 121 11.62 -11.23 9.40
C LEU A 121 11.30 -12.34 8.38
N PRO A 122 10.54 -12.03 7.32
CA PRO A 122 10.24 -13.00 6.27
C PRO A 122 11.52 -13.57 5.66
N ASP A 123 11.48 -14.85 5.30
CA ASP A 123 12.50 -15.48 4.45
C ASP A 123 12.56 -14.75 3.10
N ILE A 124 13.75 -14.36 2.67
CA ILE A 124 13.99 -13.65 1.40
C ILE A 124 14.74 -14.50 0.37
N THR A 125 14.94 -15.79 0.64
CA THR A 125 15.71 -16.69 -0.24
C THR A 125 15.14 -16.71 -1.67
N TYR A 126 13.82 -16.55 -1.82
CA TYR A 126 13.16 -16.47 -3.13
C TYR A 126 13.55 -15.24 -3.96
N LEU A 127 14.11 -14.20 -3.34
CA LEU A 127 14.60 -13.00 -4.02
C LEU A 127 16.02 -13.19 -4.58
N ALA A 128 16.75 -14.22 -4.17
CA ALA A 128 18.13 -14.46 -4.60
C ALA A 128 18.24 -14.86 -6.08
N SER A 129 17.16 -15.40 -6.66
CA SER A 129 17.09 -15.76 -8.08
C SER A 129 16.65 -14.62 -8.99
N VAL A 130 16.30 -13.45 -8.43
CA VAL A 130 15.83 -12.29 -9.18
C VAL A 130 16.97 -11.27 -9.20
N GLY A 131 17.38 -10.87 -10.41
CA GLY A 131 18.39 -9.82 -10.57
C GLY A 131 17.92 -8.50 -9.95
N ALA A 132 18.83 -7.77 -9.32
CA ALA A 132 18.55 -6.46 -8.75
C ALA A 132 18.00 -5.50 -9.82
N PRO A 133 16.94 -4.71 -9.53
CA PRO A 133 16.51 -3.67 -10.44
C PRO A 133 17.63 -2.64 -10.63
N THR A 134 17.83 -2.23 -11.87
CA THR A 134 18.78 -1.18 -12.23
C THR A 134 18.31 0.17 -11.70
N ARG A 135 19.26 1.09 -11.49
CA ARG A 135 18.94 2.49 -11.16
C ARG A 135 18.02 3.15 -12.17
N GLU A 136 18.17 2.80 -13.45
CA GLU A 136 17.32 3.31 -14.50
C GLU A 136 15.88 2.80 -14.34
N GLU A 137 15.67 1.51 -14.08
CA GLU A 137 14.34 0.96 -13.79
C GLU A 137 13.71 1.60 -12.56
N MET A 138 14.48 1.80 -11.48
CA MET A 138 14.01 2.48 -10.27
C MET A 138 13.55 3.92 -10.55
N ARG A 139 14.29 4.67 -11.37
CA ARG A 139 13.93 6.05 -11.76
C ARG A 139 12.77 6.08 -12.76
N ASN A 140 12.75 5.14 -13.69
CA ASN A 140 11.75 5.09 -14.75
C ASN A 140 10.41 4.54 -14.28
N GLY A 141 10.34 3.83 -13.14
CA GLY A 141 9.09 3.28 -12.59
C GLY A 141 8.00 4.34 -12.43
N ALA A 142 8.31 5.46 -11.77
CA ALA A 142 7.37 6.57 -11.61
C ALA A 142 6.95 7.16 -12.97
N ARG A 143 7.90 7.36 -13.90
CA ARG A 143 7.63 7.89 -15.24
C ARG A 143 6.72 6.98 -16.05
N ALA A 144 6.94 5.67 -15.98
CA ALA A 144 6.12 4.66 -16.65
C ALA A 144 4.68 4.69 -16.10
N ARG A 145 4.52 4.71 -14.77
CA ARG A 145 3.20 4.81 -14.13
C ARG A 145 2.47 6.09 -14.49
N LEU A 146 3.18 7.22 -14.51
CA LEU A 146 2.64 8.52 -14.90
C LEU A 146 2.49 8.67 -16.42
N GLN A 147 2.87 7.67 -17.23
CA GLN A 147 2.77 7.70 -18.69
C GLN A 147 3.49 8.92 -19.31
N GLY A 148 4.60 9.33 -18.71
CA GLY A 148 5.41 10.46 -19.18
C GLY A 148 4.83 11.85 -18.93
N VAL A 149 3.72 12.01 -18.22
CA VAL A 149 3.20 13.31 -17.78
C VAL A 149 3.56 13.61 -16.32
N SER A 150 3.31 14.84 -15.87
CA SER A 150 3.46 15.19 -14.44
C SER A 150 2.37 14.54 -13.58
N SER A 151 2.65 14.34 -12.29
CA SER A 151 1.68 13.82 -11.31
C SER A 151 0.38 14.63 -11.30
N ALA A 152 0.46 15.97 -11.34
CA ALA A 152 -0.72 16.84 -11.38
C ALA A 152 -1.58 16.62 -12.66
N GLN A 153 -0.94 16.49 -13.82
CA GLN A 153 -1.64 16.20 -15.08
C GLN A 153 -2.26 14.80 -15.07
N PHE A 154 -1.52 13.81 -14.58
CA PHE A 154 -1.99 12.44 -14.42
C PHE A 154 -3.26 12.40 -13.57
N CYS A 155 -3.22 12.97 -12.36
CA CYS A 155 -4.34 12.96 -11.42
C CYS A 155 -5.55 13.73 -11.96
N THR A 156 -5.33 14.88 -12.61
CA THR A 156 -6.41 15.65 -13.26
C THR A 156 -7.12 14.83 -14.33
N ARG A 157 -6.35 14.14 -15.19
CA ARG A 157 -6.91 13.27 -16.23
C ARG A 157 -7.68 12.10 -15.63
N ARG A 158 -7.08 11.39 -14.66
CA ARG A 158 -7.70 10.24 -14.01
C ARG A 158 -9.03 10.58 -13.32
N ARG A 159 -9.12 11.74 -12.66
CA ARG A 159 -10.37 12.22 -12.07
C ARG A 159 -11.45 12.48 -13.10
N ARG A 160 -11.10 13.19 -14.19
CA ARG A 160 -12.04 13.44 -15.28
C ARG A 160 -12.56 12.15 -15.89
N ASP A 161 -11.65 11.22 -16.20
CA ASP A 161 -12.01 9.92 -16.77
C ASP A 161 -12.89 9.12 -15.80
N ALA A 162 -12.63 9.20 -14.49
CA ALA A 162 -13.46 8.57 -13.46
C ALA A 162 -14.88 9.18 -13.40
N ASP A 163 -14.99 10.50 -13.40
CA ASP A 163 -16.30 11.20 -13.41
C ASP A 163 -17.11 10.83 -14.67
N ASP A 164 -16.46 10.82 -15.84
CA ASP A 164 -17.09 10.46 -17.11
C ASP A 164 -17.59 9.01 -17.11
N LEU A 165 -16.82 8.09 -16.51
CA LEU A 165 -17.19 6.68 -16.38
C LEU A 165 -18.31 6.45 -15.36
N MET A 166 -18.30 7.16 -14.22
CA MET A 166 -19.40 7.06 -13.26
C MET A 166 -20.70 7.60 -13.86
N LEU A 167 -20.66 8.71 -14.60
CA LEU A 167 -21.83 9.23 -15.29
C LEU A 167 -22.37 8.21 -16.30
N GLN A 168 -21.50 7.57 -17.07
CA GLN A 168 -21.90 6.49 -17.99
C GLN A 168 -22.47 5.29 -17.25
N ALA A 169 -21.93 4.93 -16.08
CA ALA A 169 -22.43 3.85 -15.25
C ALA A 169 -23.86 4.12 -14.77
N LEU A 170 -24.14 5.35 -14.33
CA LEU A 170 -25.47 5.77 -13.89
C LEU A 170 -26.48 5.71 -15.06
N VAL A 171 -26.11 6.21 -16.23
CA VAL A 171 -26.95 6.13 -17.44
C VAL A 171 -27.20 4.67 -17.87
N ALA A 172 -26.20 3.80 -17.78
CA ALA A 172 -26.35 2.38 -18.07
C ALA A 172 -27.30 1.69 -17.07
N HIS A 173 -27.20 2.04 -15.79
CA HIS A 173 -28.08 1.52 -14.75
C HIS A 173 -29.54 1.96 -14.96
N GLU A 174 -29.79 3.23 -15.32
CA GLU A 174 -31.13 3.73 -15.68
C GLU A 174 -31.76 2.96 -16.86
N ARG A 175 -30.92 2.39 -17.73
CA ARG A 175 -31.32 1.55 -18.88
C ARG A 175 -31.43 0.06 -18.56
N ALA A 176 -31.24 -0.34 -17.29
CA ALA A 176 -31.16 -1.72 -16.83
C ALA A 176 -30.04 -2.54 -17.50
N GLU A 177 -28.93 -1.88 -17.86
CA GLU A 177 -27.72 -2.50 -18.41
C GLU A 177 -26.72 -2.82 -17.27
N ASP A 178 -27.15 -3.58 -16.27
CA ASP A 178 -26.47 -3.69 -14.97
C ASP A 178 -25.02 -4.19 -15.05
N GLN A 179 -24.70 -5.11 -15.96
CA GLN A 179 -23.33 -5.58 -16.16
C GLN A 179 -22.40 -4.45 -16.67
N SER A 180 -22.92 -3.60 -17.57
CA SER A 180 -22.19 -2.45 -18.09
C SER A 180 -22.01 -1.40 -17.00
N ALA A 181 -23.07 -1.09 -16.26
CA ALA A 181 -23.04 -0.16 -15.13
C ALA A 181 -22.01 -0.59 -14.05
N ALA A 182 -22.00 -1.86 -13.67
CA ALA A 182 -21.04 -2.41 -12.73
C ALA A 182 -19.59 -2.30 -13.23
N GLY A 183 -19.35 -2.63 -14.51
CA GLY A 183 -18.02 -2.51 -15.11
C GLY A 183 -17.50 -1.07 -15.16
N LEU A 184 -18.36 -0.13 -15.53
CA LEU A 184 -18.03 1.30 -15.64
C LEU A 184 -17.77 1.94 -14.26
N SER A 185 -18.63 1.67 -13.28
CA SER A 185 -18.46 2.18 -11.90
C SER A 185 -17.18 1.64 -11.25
N TYR A 186 -16.88 0.36 -11.44
CA TYR A 186 -15.61 -0.23 -10.98
C TYR A 186 -14.39 0.48 -11.61
N GLN A 187 -14.40 0.70 -12.93
CA GLN A 187 -13.30 1.41 -13.59
C GLN A 187 -13.17 2.85 -13.08
N SER A 188 -14.27 3.55 -12.87
CA SER A 188 -14.29 4.88 -12.24
C SER A 188 -13.60 4.88 -10.88
N ASP A 189 -13.96 3.94 -10.00
CA ASP A 189 -13.41 3.87 -8.64
C ASP A 189 -11.92 3.51 -8.66
N VAL A 190 -11.50 2.64 -9.60
CA VAL A 190 -10.08 2.30 -9.81
C VAL A 190 -9.27 3.51 -10.28
N LEU A 191 -9.77 4.30 -11.22
CA LEU A 191 -9.07 5.52 -11.67
C LEU A 191 -9.01 6.59 -10.58
N SER A 192 -10.07 6.70 -9.78
CA SER A 192 -10.11 7.58 -8.61
C SER A 192 -9.06 7.17 -7.57
N LEU A 193 -8.92 5.86 -7.34
CA LEU A 193 -7.88 5.31 -6.45
C LEU A 193 -6.48 5.61 -6.98
N GLU A 194 -6.22 5.40 -8.28
CA GLU A 194 -4.93 5.75 -8.89
C GLU A 194 -4.57 7.21 -8.66
N ALA A 195 -5.52 8.13 -8.92
CA ALA A 195 -5.30 9.56 -8.71
C ALA A 195 -5.01 9.88 -7.24
N TYR A 196 -5.83 9.34 -6.32
CA TYR A 196 -5.67 9.54 -4.88
C TYR A 196 -4.28 9.10 -4.39
N LEU A 197 -3.83 7.91 -4.79
CA LEU A 197 -2.57 7.35 -4.33
C LEU A 197 -1.37 8.17 -4.84
N VAL A 198 -1.40 8.60 -6.10
CA VAL A 198 -0.33 9.42 -6.68
C VAL A 198 -0.24 10.78 -5.98
N GLU A 199 -1.37 11.47 -5.78
CA GLU A 199 -1.35 12.74 -5.05
C GLU A 199 -0.88 12.57 -3.61
N SER A 200 -1.32 11.52 -2.94
CA SER A 200 -0.91 11.25 -1.57
C SER A 200 0.59 10.95 -1.49
N ALA A 201 1.16 10.23 -2.47
CA ALA A 201 2.60 9.99 -2.56
C ALA A 201 3.39 11.29 -2.74
N GLU A 202 2.95 12.18 -3.64
CA GLU A 202 3.58 13.49 -3.84
C GLU A 202 3.58 14.34 -2.56
N VAL A 203 2.47 14.38 -1.82
CA VAL A 203 2.36 15.15 -0.58
C VAL A 203 3.37 14.72 0.48
N VAL A 204 3.75 13.43 0.50
CA VAL A 204 4.74 12.89 1.45
C VAL A 204 6.16 12.84 0.87
N GLY A 205 6.39 13.37 -0.33
CA GLY A 205 7.69 13.39 -1.00
C GLY A 205 8.12 12.06 -1.63
N ASP A 206 7.20 11.10 -1.79
CA ASP A 206 7.44 9.83 -2.48
C ASP A 206 7.36 10.02 -4.01
N HIS A 207 8.36 10.69 -4.58
CA HIS A 207 8.47 10.91 -6.03
C HIS A 207 8.76 9.62 -6.81
N GLY A 208 9.17 8.55 -6.12
CA GLY A 208 9.33 7.22 -6.71
C GLY A 208 7.99 6.51 -6.92
N LEU A 209 6.93 6.97 -6.26
CA LEU A 209 5.59 6.35 -6.23
C LEU A 209 5.59 4.93 -5.64
N TRP A 210 6.49 4.61 -4.71
CA TRP A 210 6.64 3.26 -4.17
C TRP A 210 5.50 2.91 -3.23
N THR A 211 5.06 3.89 -2.46
CA THR A 211 3.89 3.78 -1.60
C THR A 211 2.60 3.63 -2.40
N VAL A 212 2.58 4.00 -3.69
CA VAL A 212 1.44 3.74 -4.58
C VAL A 212 1.28 2.24 -4.81
N GLU A 213 2.37 1.53 -5.14
CA GLU A 213 2.34 0.06 -5.33
C GLU A 213 1.89 -0.67 -4.06
N LEU A 214 2.43 -0.28 -2.90
CA LEU A 214 2.03 -0.86 -1.62
C LEU A 214 0.53 -0.64 -1.33
N ARG A 215 0.06 0.59 -1.44
CA ARG A 215 -1.34 0.92 -1.10
C ARG A 215 -2.34 0.39 -2.14
N TRP A 216 -1.92 0.29 -3.39
CA TRP A 216 -2.69 -0.38 -4.44
C TRP A 216 -2.92 -1.86 -4.12
N GLU A 217 -1.87 -2.58 -3.70
CA GLU A 217 -1.99 -3.98 -3.31
C GLU A 217 -2.92 -4.16 -2.10
N LEU A 218 -2.87 -3.25 -1.11
CA LEU A 218 -3.79 -3.31 0.03
C LEU A 218 -5.25 -3.15 -0.38
N GLY A 219 -5.56 -2.16 -1.23
CA GLY A 219 -6.91 -1.94 -1.73
C GLY A 219 -7.41 -3.12 -2.56
N THR A 220 -6.61 -3.59 -3.50
CA THR A 220 -6.99 -4.71 -4.39
C THR A 220 -7.11 -6.04 -3.66
N CYS A 221 -6.26 -6.31 -2.67
CA CYS A 221 -6.41 -7.47 -1.79
C CYS A 221 -7.74 -7.41 -1.04
N ALA A 222 -8.10 -6.28 -0.44
CA ALA A 222 -9.38 -6.12 0.27
C ALA A 222 -10.60 -6.30 -0.64
N MET A 223 -10.52 -5.88 -1.91
CA MET A 223 -11.58 -6.18 -2.89
C MET A 223 -11.66 -7.67 -3.22
N SER A 224 -10.52 -8.36 -3.35
CA SER A 224 -10.49 -9.80 -3.66
C SER A 224 -11.07 -10.68 -2.55
N GLU A 225 -11.17 -10.14 -1.32
CA GLU A 225 -11.75 -10.83 -0.16
C GLU A 225 -13.28 -10.69 -0.08
N LEU A 226 -13.91 -9.89 -0.96
CA LEU A 226 -15.36 -9.79 -1.03
C LEU A 226 -15.97 -11.14 -1.46
N ARG A 227 -16.92 -11.63 -0.66
CA ARG A 227 -17.61 -12.92 -0.91
C ARG A 227 -18.72 -12.84 -1.96
N GLY A 228 -19.07 -11.62 -2.38
CA GLY A 228 -20.15 -11.30 -3.29
C GLY A 228 -20.49 -9.83 -3.20
N LEU A 229 -21.24 -9.34 -4.19
CA LEU A 229 -21.78 -8.00 -4.21
C LEU A 229 -23.31 -8.05 -4.05
N PRO A 230 -23.92 -7.04 -3.42
CA PRO A 230 -25.36 -6.83 -3.49
C PRO A 230 -25.88 -6.80 -4.94
N GLU A 231 -27.13 -7.21 -5.14
CA GLU A 231 -27.80 -7.10 -6.46
C GLU A 231 -28.14 -5.64 -6.81
N ASP A 232 -28.45 -4.82 -5.80
CA ASP A 232 -28.68 -3.39 -5.98
C ASP A 232 -27.37 -2.68 -6.39
N PHE A 233 -27.42 -1.95 -7.50
CA PHE A 233 -26.26 -1.28 -8.09
C PHE A 233 -25.58 -0.31 -7.11
N TYR A 234 -26.35 0.55 -6.44
CA TYR A 234 -25.79 1.53 -5.51
C TYR A 234 -25.13 0.85 -4.31
N ALA A 235 -25.79 -0.16 -3.74
CA ALA A 235 -25.24 -0.95 -2.64
C ALA A 235 -23.97 -1.71 -3.06
N ALA A 236 -23.91 -2.21 -4.30
CA ALA A 236 -22.71 -2.84 -4.84
C ALA A 236 -21.54 -1.86 -4.95
N VAL A 237 -21.78 -0.67 -5.51
CA VAL A 237 -20.75 0.39 -5.62
C VAL A 237 -20.25 0.81 -4.24
N VAL A 238 -21.17 1.05 -3.28
CA VAL A 238 -20.80 1.37 -1.90
C VAL A 238 -19.96 0.25 -1.27
N THR A 239 -20.33 -1.02 -1.46
CA THR A 239 -19.59 -2.17 -0.92
C THR A 239 -18.15 -2.22 -1.45
N VAL A 240 -17.95 -1.96 -2.74
CA VAL A 240 -16.62 -1.91 -3.36
C VAL A 240 -15.79 -0.75 -2.79
N ARG A 241 -16.37 0.45 -2.72
CA ARG A 241 -15.70 1.66 -2.19
C ARG A 241 -15.29 1.48 -0.73
N GLU A 242 -16.16 0.89 0.09
CA GLU A 242 -15.84 0.56 1.47
C GLU A 242 -14.74 -0.49 1.58
N ALA A 243 -14.73 -1.51 0.71
CA ALA A 243 -13.68 -2.51 0.70
C ALA A 243 -12.30 -1.89 0.39
N LEU A 244 -12.24 -1.04 -0.64
CA LEU A 244 -11.05 -0.27 -0.97
C LEU A 244 -10.59 0.61 0.21
N ALA A 245 -11.51 1.38 0.79
CA ALA A 245 -11.22 2.25 1.93
C ALA A 245 -10.71 1.46 3.15
N ARG A 246 -11.33 0.32 3.46
CA ARG A 246 -10.88 -0.57 4.55
C ARG A 246 -9.48 -1.14 4.28
N GLY A 247 -9.19 -1.52 3.04
CA GLY A 247 -7.86 -2.00 2.62
C GLY A 247 -6.78 -0.95 2.86
N LEU A 248 -7.04 0.29 2.46
CA LEU A 248 -6.14 1.43 2.74
C LEU A 248 -5.97 1.66 4.24
N GLY A 249 -7.05 1.54 5.01
CA GLY A 249 -7.07 1.82 6.45
C GLY A 249 -7.07 3.32 6.76
N GLU A 250 -7.27 3.67 8.03
CA GLU A 250 -7.29 5.08 8.44
C GLU A 250 -5.88 5.70 8.52
N PRO A 251 -5.71 6.99 8.18
CA PRO A 251 -6.73 7.94 7.72
C PRO A 251 -7.01 7.91 6.20
N ASP A 252 -6.29 7.09 5.44
CA ASP A 252 -6.29 7.12 3.98
C ASP A 252 -7.63 6.69 3.38
N GLY A 253 -8.28 5.68 3.97
CA GLY A 253 -9.61 5.22 3.55
C GLY A 253 -10.65 6.35 3.61
N THR A 254 -10.69 7.10 4.71
CA THR A 254 -11.60 8.27 4.84
C THR A 254 -11.31 9.32 3.78
N ARG A 255 -10.05 9.68 3.54
CA ARG A 255 -9.68 10.68 2.52
C ARG A 255 -10.02 10.21 1.12
N PHE A 256 -9.78 8.94 0.82
CA PHE A 256 -10.12 8.34 -0.47
C PHE A 256 -11.63 8.45 -0.75
N LEU A 257 -12.48 8.15 0.23
CA LEU A 257 -13.93 8.26 0.05
C LEU A 257 -14.40 9.68 -0.29
N THR A 258 -13.68 10.72 0.16
CA THR A 258 -14.05 12.12 -0.15
C THR A 258 -13.73 12.56 -1.58
N VAL A 259 -12.92 11.80 -2.33
CA VAL A 259 -12.51 12.16 -3.69
C VAL A 259 -13.20 11.31 -4.76
N LEU A 260 -14.14 10.45 -4.38
CA LEU A 260 -14.86 9.58 -5.29
C LEU A 260 -15.99 10.33 -6.02
N PRO A 261 -16.29 9.96 -7.29
CA PRO A 261 -17.44 10.49 -8.01
C PRO A 261 -18.75 10.23 -7.27
N ALA A 262 -19.65 11.20 -7.29
CA ALA A 262 -20.97 11.10 -6.66
C ALA A 262 -21.85 10.06 -7.38
N LEU A 263 -22.73 9.38 -6.62
CA LEU A 263 -23.62 8.35 -7.15
C LEU A 263 -24.94 8.91 -7.71
N GLY A 264 -25.04 10.21 -7.96
CA GLY A 264 -26.34 10.86 -8.21
C GLY A 264 -27.21 10.88 -6.94
N SER A 265 -28.20 11.77 -6.92
CA SER A 265 -29.17 11.94 -5.83
C SER A 265 -30.57 11.58 -6.29
#